data_AF-A0A6A5TXK2-F1
#
_entry.id   AF-A0A6A5TXK2-F1
#
_cell.length_a   1.000
_cell.length_b   1.000
_cell.length_c   1.000
_cell.angle_alpha   90.00
_cell.angle_beta   90.00
_cell.angle_gamma   90.00
#
_symmetry.space_group_name_H-M   'P 1'
#
loop_
_entity.id
_entity.type
_entity.pdbx_description
1 polymer ?
#
loop_
_entity_poly.entity_id
_entity_poly.type
_entity_poly.pdbx_seq_one_letter_code
_entity_poly.pdbx_strand_id
1 'polypeptide(L)'
;MSTIATLPNEILLDVFERLAGPPFGLVRAIRTCRRWYRLGVSFLYQDLLINTALRDDSTCARFSQYVGQRDFVDHISICITQVHLMGFSILSADAFDRLTELCDALLRMQNMKTFALSFEESTGEGFTAPSVAIVSILRSLPKTVTNLNLDCECMSAPQLGQPHVCHAVSDLLPRLRSLRLRTSHFCSGLLSSISPQATFDHERLHPRATFKANATSPLKYLLIRLVTSPESEQRAHTTLCYTGDKVLYGARLADTLQGLYTIGAFPLLRQFAIIGKVDATTSPQHDTWSVFKIRSFTRTKKTTWTLPWCARGGSSSLYMVRDDEGDWFGSYGEIVKALEGPLAWAGSGIKPQIKRQNNDYIWKLDHSKLSLRTEVIKNFGVSFRLWKHEEQAGTKLLQPRLSDGFDDTTPLAQSVPAGWGWVPEGPWNWTIAPPS
;
A
#
# COMPACT_ATOMS: atom_id res chain seq x y z
N MET A 1 -12.77 5.00 52.82
CA MET A 1 -12.16 4.06 51.84
C MET A 1 -12.75 4.35 50.48
N SER A 2 -11.96 4.82 49.52
CA SER A 2 -12.40 4.98 48.12
C SER A 2 -12.44 3.63 47.44
N THR A 3 -13.58 3.22 46.89
CA THR A 3 -13.69 1.97 46.13
C THR A 3 -13.52 2.23 44.64
N ILE A 4 -13.02 1.26 43.89
CA ILE A 4 -12.94 1.34 42.41
C ILE A 4 -14.30 1.66 41.78
N ALA A 5 -15.39 1.29 42.45
CA ALA A 5 -16.75 1.57 42.00
C ALA A 5 -17.09 3.08 41.95
N THR A 6 -16.36 3.94 42.70
CA THR A 6 -16.59 5.39 42.71
C THR A 6 -15.75 6.16 41.69
N LEU A 7 -14.88 5.48 40.92
CA LEU A 7 -14.10 6.17 39.88
C LEU A 7 -15.04 6.75 38.81
N PRO A 8 -14.79 7.97 38.29
CA PRO A 8 -15.51 8.51 37.14
C PRO A 8 -15.37 7.63 35.89
N ASN A 9 -16.31 7.73 34.95
CA ASN A 9 -16.26 6.92 33.73
C ASN A 9 -14.99 7.23 32.92
N GLU A 10 -14.61 8.50 32.85
CA GLU A 10 -13.44 9.02 32.13
C GLU A 10 -12.16 8.32 32.58
N ILE A 11 -11.98 8.16 33.89
CA ILE A 11 -10.83 7.46 34.46
C ILE A 11 -10.84 5.97 34.09
N LEU A 12 -12.01 5.34 34.03
CA LEU A 12 -12.12 3.94 33.60
C LEU A 12 -11.82 3.79 32.10
N LEU A 13 -12.26 4.73 31.26
CA LEU A 13 -11.95 4.76 29.83
C LEU A 13 -10.42 4.87 29.61
N ASP A 14 -9.74 5.77 30.33
CA ASP A 14 -8.27 5.90 30.29
C ASP A 14 -7.56 4.61 30.71
N VAL A 15 -8.09 3.90 31.71
CA VAL A 15 -7.57 2.59 32.12
C VAL A 15 -7.75 1.56 30.99
N PHE A 16 -8.93 1.51 30.36
CA PHE A 16 -9.18 0.57 29.26
C PHE A 16 -8.30 0.85 28.04
N GLU A 17 -8.07 2.11 27.69
CA GLU A 17 -7.17 2.50 26.59
C GLU A 17 -5.73 1.97 26.85
N ARG A 18 -5.23 2.10 28.08
CA ARG A 18 -3.91 1.56 28.46
C ARG A 18 -3.87 0.04 28.49
N LEU A 19 -5.00 -0.61 28.76
CA LEU A 19 -5.14 -2.07 28.74
C LEU A 19 -5.41 -2.64 27.35
N ALA A 20 -5.75 -1.82 26.36
CA ALA A 20 -6.09 -2.25 25.01
C ALA A 20 -4.90 -2.85 24.24
N GLY A 21 -3.66 -2.60 24.69
CA GLY A 21 -2.45 -3.18 24.08
C GLY A 21 -2.44 -4.72 24.15
N PRO A 22 -2.29 -5.33 25.33
CA PRO A 22 -2.38 -6.79 25.48
C PRO A 22 -3.85 -7.23 25.68
N PRO A 23 -4.40 -8.09 24.80
CA PRO A 23 -5.84 -8.39 24.78
C PRO A 23 -6.37 -9.01 26.08
N PHE A 24 -5.52 -9.72 26.82
CA PHE A 24 -5.91 -10.37 28.08
C PHE A 24 -6.20 -9.38 29.21
N GLY A 25 -5.54 -8.22 29.23
CA GLY A 25 -5.73 -7.22 30.28
C GLY A 25 -7.14 -6.63 30.24
N LEU A 26 -7.54 -6.16 29.05
CA LEU A 26 -8.87 -5.61 28.82
C LEU A 26 -9.98 -6.64 29.08
N VAL A 27 -9.84 -7.87 28.55
CA VAL A 27 -10.86 -8.92 28.73
C VAL A 27 -11.05 -9.29 30.21
N ARG A 28 -9.98 -9.34 31.00
CA ARG A 28 -10.10 -9.57 32.45
C ARG A 28 -10.77 -8.39 33.15
N ALA A 29 -10.40 -7.16 32.79
CA ALA A 29 -10.96 -5.95 33.35
C ALA A 29 -12.49 -5.86 33.10
N ILE A 30 -12.95 -6.06 31.87
CA ILE A 30 -14.39 -5.97 31.56
C ILE A 30 -15.24 -7.05 32.26
N ARG A 31 -14.63 -8.16 32.70
CA ARG A 31 -15.30 -9.23 33.44
C ARG A 31 -15.47 -8.93 34.94
N THR A 32 -14.91 -7.84 35.45
CA THR A 32 -14.96 -7.50 36.89
C THR A 32 -16.38 -7.13 37.36
N CYS A 33 -17.08 -6.27 36.62
CA CYS A 33 -18.45 -5.85 36.94
C CYS A 33 -19.19 -5.31 35.72
N ARG A 34 -20.53 -5.16 35.82
CA ARG A 34 -21.39 -4.68 34.72
C ARG A 34 -21.01 -3.30 34.19
N ARG A 35 -20.55 -2.39 35.07
CA ARG A 35 -20.13 -1.04 34.68
C ARG A 35 -18.88 -1.09 33.80
N TRP A 36 -17.89 -1.88 34.21
CA TRP A 36 -16.66 -2.08 33.45
C TRP A 36 -16.94 -2.81 32.14
N TYR A 37 -17.84 -3.79 32.14
CA TYR A 37 -18.31 -4.42 30.90
C TYR A 37 -18.88 -3.40 29.92
N ARG A 38 -19.87 -2.60 30.34
CA ARG A 38 -20.53 -1.61 29.46
C ARG A 38 -19.57 -0.59 28.85
N LEU A 39 -18.56 -0.16 29.61
CA LEU A 39 -17.60 0.85 29.16
C LEU A 39 -16.45 0.23 28.35
N GLY A 40 -15.90 -0.90 28.81
CA GLY A 40 -14.74 -1.51 28.15
C GLY A 40 -15.09 -2.30 26.90
N VAL A 41 -16.35 -2.73 26.74
CA VAL A 41 -16.78 -3.46 25.54
C VAL A 41 -16.69 -2.60 24.28
N SER A 42 -16.87 -1.27 24.38
CA SER A 42 -16.71 -0.39 23.23
C SER A 42 -15.26 -0.35 22.73
N PHE A 43 -14.26 -0.44 23.62
CA PHE A 43 -12.85 -0.54 23.23
C PHE A 43 -12.53 -1.90 22.61
N LEU A 44 -13.11 -2.98 23.16
CA LEU A 44 -12.87 -4.32 22.66
C LEU A 44 -13.33 -4.50 21.20
N TYR A 45 -14.45 -3.88 20.83
CA TYR A 45 -15.02 -3.96 19.49
C TYR A 45 -14.70 -2.78 18.59
N GLN A 46 -13.94 -1.78 19.07
CA GLN A 46 -13.61 -0.60 18.27
C GLN A 46 -12.79 -0.95 17.03
N ASP A 47 -11.76 -1.79 17.23
CA ASP A 47 -10.80 -2.19 16.21
C ASP A 47 -10.83 -3.71 16.05
N LEU A 48 -11.34 -4.18 14.92
CA LEU A 48 -11.51 -5.60 14.65
C LEU A 48 -10.57 -6.08 13.57
N LEU A 49 -9.81 -7.13 13.86
CA LEU A 49 -9.05 -7.89 12.87
C LEU A 49 -9.70 -9.26 12.71
N ILE A 50 -10.20 -9.55 11.50
CA ILE A 50 -10.89 -10.80 11.17
C ILE A 50 -10.11 -11.51 10.09
N ASN A 51 -9.62 -12.70 10.40
CA ASN A 51 -9.11 -13.63 9.39
C ASN A 51 -10.28 -14.51 8.93
N THR A 52 -10.52 -14.55 7.62
CA THR A 52 -11.57 -15.41 7.08
C THR A 52 -11.12 -16.87 7.11
N ALA A 53 -12.05 -17.80 7.31
CA ALA A 53 -11.79 -19.22 7.09
C ALA A 53 -13.12 -19.90 6.73
N LEU A 54 -13.04 -21.04 6.06
CA LEU A 54 -14.22 -21.76 5.58
C LEU A 54 -14.96 -22.53 6.68
N ARG A 55 -14.32 -22.76 7.83
CA ARG A 55 -14.92 -23.51 8.94
C ARG A 55 -16.03 -22.71 9.63
N ASP A 56 -17.07 -23.41 10.07
CA ASP A 56 -18.19 -22.85 10.84
C ASP A 56 -17.77 -22.25 12.19
N ASP A 57 -16.69 -22.76 12.78
CA ASP A 57 -16.13 -22.28 14.04
C ASP A 57 -15.10 -21.15 13.85
N SER A 58 -14.92 -20.66 12.62
CA SER A 58 -14.00 -19.57 12.33
C SER A 58 -14.38 -18.27 13.03
N THR A 59 -13.38 -17.42 13.29
CA THR A 59 -13.60 -16.08 13.86
C THR A 59 -14.61 -15.28 13.05
N CYS A 60 -14.54 -15.36 11.72
CA CYS A 60 -15.46 -14.67 10.82
C CYS A 60 -16.90 -15.19 10.95
N ALA A 61 -17.11 -16.50 10.95
CA ALA A 61 -18.45 -17.08 11.10
C ALA A 61 -19.07 -16.74 12.46
N ARG A 62 -18.30 -16.89 13.55
CA ARG A 62 -18.75 -16.52 14.90
C ARG A 62 -19.04 -15.03 15.00
N PHE A 63 -18.21 -14.20 14.39
CA PHE A 63 -18.44 -12.77 14.33
C PHE A 63 -19.76 -12.45 13.61
N SER A 64 -19.99 -12.98 12.40
CA SER A 64 -21.22 -12.75 11.65
C SER A 64 -22.48 -13.17 12.41
N GLN A 65 -22.42 -14.28 13.16
CA GLN A 65 -23.53 -14.81 13.95
C GLN A 65 -23.79 -14.02 15.24
N TYR A 66 -22.75 -13.65 15.99
CA TYR A 66 -22.90 -13.21 17.39
C TYR A 66 -22.70 -11.71 17.61
N VAL A 67 -22.39 -10.92 16.59
CA VAL A 67 -22.21 -9.48 16.79
C VAL A 67 -23.57 -8.81 16.94
N GLY A 68 -24.03 -8.75 18.19
CA GLY A 68 -25.13 -7.89 18.62
C GLY A 68 -24.70 -6.44 18.85
N GLN A 69 -23.39 -6.16 18.94
CA GLN A 69 -22.82 -4.85 19.25
C GLN A 69 -22.10 -4.20 18.07
N ARG A 70 -22.79 -4.10 16.94
CA ARG A 70 -22.22 -3.58 15.67
C ARG A 70 -21.93 -2.09 15.72
N ASP A 71 -22.63 -1.38 16.61
CA ASP A 71 -22.56 0.07 16.74
C ASP A 71 -21.22 0.56 17.33
N PHE A 72 -20.43 -0.33 17.94
CA PHE A 72 -19.11 0.03 18.49
C PHE A 72 -17.97 -0.13 17.48
N VAL A 73 -18.20 -0.80 16.34
CA VAL A 73 -17.15 -1.05 15.36
C VAL A 73 -16.85 0.23 14.61
N ASP A 74 -15.65 0.77 14.81
CA ASP A 74 -15.15 1.96 14.11
C ASP A 74 -14.18 1.56 12.98
N HIS A 75 -13.37 0.52 13.23
CA HIS A 75 -12.37 0.01 12.30
C HIS A 75 -12.49 -1.51 12.15
N ILE A 76 -12.53 -1.98 10.91
CA ILE A 76 -12.44 -3.41 10.60
C ILE A 76 -11.33 -3.64 9.59
N SER A 77 -10.53 -4.66 9.84
CA SER A 77 -9.51 -5.18 8.94
C SER A 77 -9.80 -6.64 8.68
N ILE A 78 -10.00 -6.98 7.43
CA ILE A 78 -10.31 -8.34 6.99
C ILE A 78 -9.11 -8.88 6.23
N CYS A 79 -8.59 -10.01 6.67
CA CYS A 79 -7.58 -10.77 5.95
C CYS A 79 -8.22 -12.03 5.37
N ILE A 80 -8.26 -12.14 4.05
CA ILE A 80 -8.74 -13.36 3.39
C ILE A 80 -7.59 -14.37 3.36
N THR A 81 -7.78 -15.49 4.05
CA THR A 81 -6.74 -16.53 4.19
C THR A 81 -6.57 -17.37 2.93
N GLN A 82 -5.43 -18.06 2.83
CA GLN A 82 -5.13 -18.97 1.72
C GLN A 82 -6.17 -20.09 1.57
N VAL A 83 -6.72 -20.59 2.68
CA VAL A 83 -7.80 -21.60 2.65
C VAL A 83 -9.06 -21.04 1.99
N HIS A 84 -9.42 -19.79 2.28
CA HIS A 84 -10.58 -19.15 1.66
C HIS A 84 -10.33 -18.83 0.19
N LEU A 85 -9.13 -18.34 -0.15
CA LEU A 85 -8.71 -18.09 -1.54
C LEU A 85 -8.71 -19.36 -2.39
N MET A 86 -8.25 -20.48 -1.83
CA MET A 86 -8.36 -21.79 -2.46
C MET A 86 -9.83 -22.14 -2.71
N GLY A 87 -10.69 -21.92 -1.73
CA GLY A 87 -12.15 -22.09 -1.85
C GLY A 87 -12.75 -21.30 -3.02
N PHE A 88 -12.35 -20.03 -3.19
CA PHE A 88 -12.78 -19.25 -4.37
C PHE A 88 -12.24 -19.81 -5.68
N SER A 89 -10.98 -20.27 -5.70
CA SER A 89 -10.32 -20.80 -6.90
C SER A 89 -11.00 -22.07 -7.42
N ILE A 90 -11.58 -22.89 -6.52
CA ILE A 90 -12.35 -24.09 -6.87
C ILE A 90 -13.87 -23.86 -6.93
N LEU A 91 -14.31 -22.59 -6.86
CA LEU A 91 -15.73 -22.20 -6.86
C LEU A 91 -16.56 -22.89 -5.77
N SER A 92 -15.97 -23.09 -4.57
CA SER A 92 -16.66 -23.70 -3.42
C SER A 92 -17.84 -22.85 -2.98
N ALA A 93 -19.03 -23.45 -2.88
CA ALA A 93 -20.24 -22.78 -2.37
C ALA A 93 -20.02 -22.21 -0.97
N ASP A 94 -19.40 -22.98 -0.07
CA ASP A 94 -19.09 -22.55 1.31
C ASP A 94 -18.27 -21.26 1.33
N ALA A 95 -17.31 -21.09 0.40
CA ALA A 95 -16.50 -19.88 0.33
C ALA A 95 -17.32 -18.63 -0.01
N PHE A 96 -18.30 -18.76 -0.91
CA PHE A 96 -19.21 -17.68 -1.29
C PHE A 96 -20.33 -17.45 -0.27
N ASP A 97 -20.79 -18.49 0.42
CA ASP A 97 -21.75 -18.36 1.51
C ASP A 97 -21.14 -17.58 2.69
N ARG A 98 -19.89 -17.91 3.08
CA ARG A 98 -19.16 -17.14 4.12
C ARG A 98 -18.90 -15.69 3.72
N LEU A 99 -18.65 -15.45 2.43
CA LEU A 99 -18.54 -14.09 1.90
C LEU A 99 -19.86 -13.34 2.04
N THR A 100 -20.98 -13.99 1.74
CA THR A 100 -22.32 -13.41 1.85
C THR A 100 -22.65 -13.07 3.30
N GLU A 101 -22.37 -13.97 4.24
CA GLU A 101 -22.52 -13.71 5.68
C GLU A 101 -21.69 -12.50 6.13
N LEU A 102 -20.45 -12.39 5.64
CA LEU A 102 -19.58 -11.26 5.93
C LEU A 102 -20.15 -9.95 5.36
N CYS A 103 -20.60 -9.97 4.11
CA CYS A 103 -21.26 -8.83 3.46
C CYS A 103 -22.47 -8.35 4.27
N ASP A 104 -23.29 -9.27 4.75
CA ASP A 104 -24.44 -8.99 5.63
C ASP A 104 -24.02 -8.45 7.00
N ALA A 105 -22.87 -8.87 7.52
CA ALA A 105 -22.32 -8.31 8.74
C ALA A 105 -21.92 -6.85 8.55
N LEU A 106 -21.16 -6.55 7.48
CA LEU A 106 -20.65 -5.23 7.14
C LEU A 106 -21.77 -4.20 6.93
N LEU A 107 -22.84 -4.58 6.22
CA LEU A 107 -23.99 -3.70 5.96
C LEU A 107 -24.65 -3.17 7.24
N ARG A 108 -24.57 -3.93 8.34
CA ARG A 108 -25.19 -3.55 9.62
C ARG A 108 -24.26 -2.72 10.53
N MET A 109 -23.01 -2.46 10.16
CA MET A 109 -22.05 -1.68 10.97
C MET A 109 -22.15 -0.18 10.70
N GLN A 110 -23.22 0.45 11.16
CA GLN A 110 -23.55 1.84 10.77
C GLN A 110 -22.57 2.91 11.26
N ASN A 111 -21.68 2.59 12.21
CA ASN A 111 -20.70 3.54 12.75
C ASN A 111 -19.28 3.33 12.22
N MET A 112 -19.06 2.33 11.35
CA MET A 112 -17.74 1.98 10.85
C MET A 112 -17.17 3.07 9.96
N LYS A 113 -16.02 3.63 10.32
CA LYS A 113 -15.34 4.70 9.55
C LYS A 113 -14.21 4.18 8.68
N THR A 114 -13.60 3.07 9.06
CA THR A 114 -12.41 2.56 8.38
C THR A 114 -12.54 1.09 8.05
N PHE A 115 -12.23 0.77 6.80
CA PHE A 115 -12.22 -0.59 6.29
C PHE A 115 -10.86 -0.89 5.67
N ALA A 116 -10.28 -2.03 6.05
CA ALA A 116 -9.11 -2.60 5.41
C ALA A 116 -9.40 -4.00 4.90
N LEU A 117 -8.98 -4.31 3.68
CA LEU A 117 -8.98 -5.64 3.10
C LEU A 117 -7.56 -6.00 2.69
N SER A 118 -7.10 -7.16 3.12
CA SER A 118 -5.83 -7.75 2.71
C SER A 118 -5.98 -9.24 2.42
N PHE A 119 -4.97 -9.80 1.78
CA PHE A 119 -4.84 -11.22 1.52
C PHE A 119 -3.65 -11.77 2.28
N GLU A 120 -3.75 -12.99 2.77
CA GLU A 120 -2.61 -13.69 3.36
C GLU A 120 -1.54 -13.90 2.28
N GLU A 121 -0.28 -13.54 2.55
CA GLU A 121 0.81 -13.71 1.59
C GLU A 121 1.19 -15.19 1.48
N SER A 122 1.29 -15.72 0.25
CA SER A 122 1.72 -17.10 -0.02
C SER A 122 3.21 -17.19 -0.29
N THR A 123 3.84 -18.29 0.14
CA THR A 123 5.18 -18.67 -0.31
C THR A 123 5.09 -19.31 -1.71
N GLY A 124 4.91 -18.50 -2.75
CA GLY A 124 4.80 -18.96 -4.15
C GLY A 124 3.61 -18.36 -4.90
N GLU A 125 3.17 -19.03 -5.97
CA GLU A 125 2.13 -18.53 -6.90
C GLU A 125 0.77 -18.25 -6.25
N GLY A 126 0.50 -18.82 -5.07
CA GLY A 126 -0.66 -18.49 -4.26
C GLY A 126 -2.01 -18.77 -4.92
N PHE A 127 -3.08 -18.43 -4.21
CA PHE A 127 -4.43 -18.41 -4.76
C PHE A 127 -4.88 -16.97 -4.99
N THR A 128 -5.73 -16.77 -6.00
CA THR A 128 -6.23 -15.44 -6.33
C THR A 128 -7.68 -15.24 -5.91
N ALA A 129 -8.03 -14.01 -5.53
CA ALA A 129 -9.39 -13.62 -5.21
C ALA A 129 -10.12 -13.16 -6.49
N PRO A 130 -11.31 -13.69 -6.78
CA PRO A 130 -12.08 -13.26 -7.93
C PRO A 130 -12.60 -11.83 -7.71
N SER A 131 -12.56 -11.00 -8.75
CA SER A 131 -12.99 -9.58 -8.69
C SER A 131 -14.41 -9.43 -8.12
N VAL A 132 -15.33 -10.36 -8.46
CA VAL A 132 -16.70 -10.35 -7.93
C VAL A 132 -16.76 -10.40 -6.41
N ALA A 133 -15.88 -11.16 -5.76
CA ALA A 133 -15.87 -11.27 -4.30
C ALA A 133 -15.48 -9.94 -3.64
N ILE A 134 -14.42 -9.30 -4.16
CA ILE A 134 -13.94 -8.01 -3.68
C ILE A 134 -15.02 -6.94 -3.92
N VAL A 135 -15.63 -6.91 -5.10
CA VAL A 135 -16.69 -5.94 -5.42
C VAL A 135 -17.90 -6.13 -4.50
N SER A 136 -18.30 -7.36 -4.19
CA SER A 136 -19.38 -7.63 -3.23
C SER A 136 -19.08 -7.05 -1.85
N ILE A 137 -17.86 -7.26 -1.33
CA ILE A 137 -17.42 -6.67 -0.06
C ILE A 137 -17.50 -5.14 -0.11
N LEU A 138 -16.96 -4.53 -1.16
CA LEU A 138 -16.93 -3.07 -1.31
C LEU A 138 -18.33 -2.45 -1.38
N ARG A 139 -19.25 -3.11 -2.09
CA ARG A 139 -20.66 -2.67 -2.20
C ARG A 139 -21.42 -2.81 -0.88
N SER A 140 -21.01 -3.76 -0.03
CA SER A 140 -21.56 -3.95 1.31
C SER A 140 -21.01 -2.98 2.37
N LEU A 141 -20.07 -2.10 2.01
CA LEU A 141 -19.52 -1.14 2.97
C LEU A 141 -20.52 0.00 3.30
N PRO A 142 -20.81 0.25 4.58
CA PRO A 142 -21.74 1.29 5.02
C PRO A 142 -21.27 2.69 4.63
N LYS A 143 -22.22 3.63 4.48
CA LYS A 143 -21.97 5.01 4.05
C LYS A 143 -21.02 5.80 4.95
N THR A 144 -20.80 5.34 6.17
CA THR A 144 -19.88 5.94 7.14
C THR A 144 -18.42 5.65 6.88
N VAL A 145 -18.09 4.68 6.02
CA VAL A 145 -16.70 4.37 5.68
C VAL A 145 -16.09 5.52 4.91
N THR A 146 -15.11 6.18 5.53
CA THR A 146 -14.36 7.32 4.98
C THR A 146 -12.87 7.00 4.81
N ASN A 147 -12.35 5.92 5.38
CA ASN A 147 -10.99 5.47 5.15
C ASN A 147 -11.00 4.06 4.57
N LEU A 148 -10.33 3.87 3.44
CA LEU A 148 -10.29 2.60 2.73
C LEU A 148 -8.84 2.19 2.48
N ASN A 149 -8.50 0.97 2.90
CA ASN A 149 -7.24 0.32 2.57
C ASN A 149 -7.52 -0.98 1.83
N LEU A 150 -7.11 -1.07 0.57
CA LEU A 150 -7.26 -2.27 -0.23
C LEU A 150 -5.88 -2.75 -0.66
N ASP A 151 -5.48 -3.89 -0.12
CA ASP A 151 -4.37 -4.68 -0.63
C ASP A 151 -4.95 -5.82 -1.45
N CYS A 152 -4.93 -5.66 -2.78
CA CYS A 152 -5.48 -6.55 -3.79
C CYS A 152 -4.38 -7.06 -4.74
N GLU A 153 -3.21 -7.38 -4.20
CA GLU A 153 -2.11 -7.98 -4.97
C GLU A 153 -2.48 -9.35 -5.54
N CYS A 154 -3.22 -10.17 -4.78
CA CYS A 154 -3.65 -11.50 -5.19
C CYS A 154 -4.97 -11.50 -5.99
N MET A 155 -5.32 -10.42 -6.70
CA MET A 155 -6.57 -10.37 -7.47
C MET A 155 -6.40 -11.05 -8.84
N SER A 156 -7.36 -11.88 -9.25
CA SER A 156 -7.37 -12.45 -10.60
C SER A 156 -7.57 -11.36 -11.66
N ALA A 157 -7.01 -11.57 -12.85
CA ALA A 157 -7.27 -10.68 -13.98
C ALA A 157 -8.78 -10.59 -14.26
N PRO A 158 -9.33 -9.38 -14.43
CA PRO A 158 -10.77 -9.20 -14.62
C PRO A 158 -11.21 -9.77 -15.98
N GLN A 159 -12.22 -10.63 -15.97
CA GLN A 159 -12.84 -11.17 -17.18
C GLN A 159 -13.88 -10.21 -17.76
N LEU A 160 -14.01 -10.14 -19.09
CA LEU A 160 -14.98 -9.28 -19.76
C LEU A 160 -16.40 -9.53 -19.23
N GLY A 161 -17.12 -8.46 -18.88
CA GLY A 161 -18.48 -8.54 -18.35
C GLY A 161 -18.58 -8.76 -16.83
N GLN A 162 -17.46 -9.03 -16.14
CA GLN A 162 -17.48 -9.11 -14.68
C GLN A 162 -17.44 -7.73 -14.01
N PRO A 163 -18.00 -7.62 -12.80
CA PRO A 163 -17.87 -6.39 -12.01
C PRO A 163 -16.40 -6.11 -11.69
N HIS A 164 -16.00 -4.84 -11.83
CA HIS A 164 -14.61 -4.42 -11.68
C HIS A 164 -14.36 -3.71 -10.34
N VAL A 165 -13.28 -4.06 -9.65
CA VAL A 165 -12.87 -3.41 -8.39
C VAL A 165 -12.69 -1.90 -8.57
N CYS A 166 -12.06 -1.42 -9.66
CA CYS A 166 -11.93 0.02 -9.91
C CYS A 166 -13.27 0.76 -9.92
N HIS A 167 -14.34 0.21 -10.52
CA HIS A 167 -15.66 0.85 -10.51
C HIS A 167 -16.26 0.87 -9.10
N ALA A 168 -16.14 -0.23 -8.36
CA ALA A 168 -16.60 -0.27 -6.97
C ALA A 168 -15.87 0.74 -6.08
N VAL A 169 -14.54 0.90 -6.26
CA VAL A 169 -13.77 1.93 -5.54
C VAL A 169 -14.18 3.33 -5.98
N SER A 170 -14.40 3.54 -7.29
CA SER A 170 -14.89 4.80 -7.86
C SER A 170 -16.19 5.24 -7.20
N ASP A 171 -17.15 4.34 -7.01
CA ASP A 171 -18.42 4.63 -6.34
C ASP A 171 -18.24 5.08 -4.88
N LEU A 172 -17.14 4.68 -4.24
CA LEU A 172 -16.79 5.07 -2.86
C LEU A 172 -16.03 6.41 -2.79
N LEU A 173 -15.31 6.82 -3.84
CA LEU A 173 -14.48 8.03 -3.83
C LEU A 173 -15.19 9.31 -3.36
N PRO A 174 -16.48 9.57 -3.66
CA PRO A 174 -17.16 10.78 -3.19
C PRO A 174 -17.29 10.90 -1.66
N ARG A 175 -17.12 9.81 -0.90
CA ARG A 175 -17.17 9.83 0.57
C ARG A 175 -15.82 9.61 1.25
N LEU A 176 -14.82 9.11 0.52
CA LEU A 176 -13.52 8.78 1.11
C LEU A 176 -12.70 10.03 1.44
N ARG A 177 -12.09 10.01 2.63
CA ARG A 177 -11.07 10.95 3.11
C ARG A 177 -9.67 10.39 2.98
N SER A 178 -9.52 9.07 3.09
CA SER A 178 -8.23 8.39 2.91
C SER A 178 -8.41 7.15 2.04
N LEU A 179 -7.57 7.00 1.03
CA LEU A 179 -7.53 5.81 0.19
C LEU A 179 -6.08 5.31 0.07
N ARG A 180 -5.84 4.09 0.52
CA ARG A 180 -4.63 3.31 0.21
C ARG A 180 -5.04 2.16 -0.69
N LEU A 181 -4.44 2.08 -1.87
CA LEU A 181 -4.75 1.05 -2.86
C LEU A 181 -3.45 0.41 -3.33
N ARG A 182 -3.34 -0.91 -3.18
CA ARG A 182 -2.30 -1.75 -3.77
C ARG A 182 -2.99 -2.77 -4.65
N THR A 183 -2.76 -2.71 -5.96
CA THR A 183 -3.36 -3.68 -6.90
C THR A 183 -2.53 -3.79 -8.16
N SER A 184 -2.70 -4.92 -8.85
CA SER A 184 -2.01 -5.27 -10.09
C SER A 184 -2.73 -4.82 -11.36
N HIS A 185 -3.97 -4.35 -11.25
CA HIS A 185 -4.81 -3.98 -12.40
C HIS A 185 -5.54 -2.65 -12.16
N PHE A 186 -5.50 -1.76 -13.15
CA PHE A 186 -6.20 -0.48 -13.11
C PHE A 186 -6.92 -0.17 -14.41
N CYS A 187 -8.09 0.47 -14.34
CA CYS A 187 -8.75 1.03 -15.50
C CYS A 187 -9.30 2.43 -15.21
N SER A 188 -9.64 3.16 -16.27
CA SER A 188 -10.27 4.49 -16.19
C SER A 188 -11.53 4.51 -15.32
N GLY A 189 -12.16 3.35 -15.15
CA GLY A 189 -13.25 3.13 -14.22
C GLY A 189 -12.97 3.57 -12.78
N LEU A 190 -11.71 3.64 -12.34
CA LEU A 190 -11.34 4.08 -10.99
C LEU A 190 -11.81 5.51 -10.68
N LEU A 191 -11.87 6.37 -11.68
CA LEU A 191 -12.16 7.80 -11.53
C LEU A 191 -13.52 8.18 -12.13
N SER A 192 -14.31 7.21 -12.58
CA SER A 192 -15.55 7.43 -13.34
C SER A 192 -16.62 8.22 -12.57
N SER A 193 -16.70 8.10 -11.25
CA SER A 193 -17.68 8.82 -10.42
C SER A 193 -17.35 10.31 -10.30
N ILE A 194 -16.07 10.66 -10.40
CA ILE A 194 -15.57 12.03 -10.27
C ILE A 194 -15.50 12.70 -11.65
N SER A 195 -14.99 11.98 -12.64
CA SER A 195 -14.82 12.44 -14.01
C SER A 195 -14.90 11.25 -14.97
N PRO A 196 -16.05 10.99 -15.62
CA PRO A 196 -16.20 9.93 -16.62
C PRO A 196 -15.24 10.07 -17.81
N GLN A 197 -14.73 11.28 -18.04
CA GLN A 197 -13.77 11.60 -19.10
C GLN A 197 -12.31 11.27 -18.71
N ALA A 198 -12.05 10.87 -17.46
CA ALA A 198 -10.72 10.49 -17.01
C ALA A 198 -10.36 9.12 -17.59
N THR A 199 -9.79 9.12 -18.79
CA THR A 199 -9.35 7.90 -19.47
C THR A 199 -7.86 7.66 -19.26
N PHE A 200 -7.48 6.39 -19.13
CA PHE A 200 -6.09 5.96 -19.01
C PHE A 200 -5.51 5.44 -20.34
N ASP A 201 -6.25 5.53 -21.44
CA ASP A 201 -5.91 4.89 -22.73
C ASP A 201 -5.32 5.90 -23.73
N HIS A 202 -4.21 5.55 -24.42
CA HIS A 202 -3.42 6.51 -25.24
C HIS A 202 -4.09 6.89 -26.57
N GLU A 203 -5.02 6.06 -27.05
CA GLU A 203 -5.51 6.16 -28.43
C GLU A 203 -6.45 7.35 -28.66
N ARG A 204 -6.92 8.00 -27.59
CA ARG A 204 -7.60 9.29 -27.70
C ARG A 204 -6.64 10.41 -27.34
N LEU A 205 -5.71 10.69 -28.26
CA LEU A 205 -5.08 12.00 -28.41
C LEU A 205 -6.18 13.00 -28.79
N HIS A 206 -7.09 13.33 -27.87
CA HIS A 206 -7.91 14.52 -27.98
C HIS A 206 -7.16 15.61 -27.23
N PRO A 207 -6.41 16.50 -27.91
CA PRO A 207 -5.44 17.39 -27.27
C PRO A 207 -6.07 18.45 -26.35
N ARG A 208 -7.40 18.47 -26.21
CA ARG A 208 -8.17 19.45 -25.45
C ARG A 208 -9.49 18.90 -24.94
N ALA A 209 -9.52 17.66 -24.45
CA ALA A 209 -10.70 17.23 -23.69
C ALA A 209 -10.75 18.11 -22.42
N THR A 210 -11.66 19.08 -22.41
CA THR A 210 -11.89 19.91 -21.23
C THR A 210 -12.45 19.01 -20.14
N PHE A 211 -11.62 18.61 -19.19
CA PHE A 211 -12.10 17.88 -18.02
C PHE A 211 -13.16 18.75 -17.33
N LYS A 212 -14.37 18.21 -17.21
CA LYS A 212 -15.40 18.77 -16.33
C LYS A 212 -15.54 17.81 -15.16
N ALA A 213 -15.26 18.29 -13.95
CA ALA A 213 -15.55 17.53 -12.75
C ALA A 213 -17.08 17.44 -12.60
N ASN A 214 -17.61 16.21 -12.58
CA ASN A 214 -19.02 15.98 -12.31
C ASN A 214 -19.31 16.02 -10.82
N ALA A 215 -18.32 15.66 -10.00
CA ALA A 215 -18.39 15.67 -8.56
C ALA A 215 -17.03 16.09 -7.97
N THR A 216 -17.05 16.55 -6.73
CA THR A 216 -15.84 16.73 -5.93
C THR A 216 -15.72 15.58 -4.93
N SER A 217 -14.49 15.21 -4.60
CA SER A 217 -14.21 14.21 -3.58
C SER A 217 -13.54 14.85 -2.36
N PRO A 218 -13.94 14.49 -1.12
CA PRO A 218 -13.37 15.01 0.11
C PRO A 218 -12.03 14.33 0.47
N LEU A 219 -11.41 13.61 -0.48
CA LEU A 219 -10.18 12.87 -0.31
C LEU A 219 -9.04 13.81 0.15
N LYS A 220 -8.42 13.46 1.28
CA LYS A 220 -7.29 14.19 1.88
C LYS A 220 -5.97 13.48 1.63
N TYR A 221 -5.99 12.15 1.63
CA TYR A 221 -4.82 11.30 1.50
C TYR A 221 -5.08 10.21 0.46
N LEU A 222 -4.17 10.07 -0.49
CA LEU A 222 -4.24 9.05 -1.53
C LEU A 222 -2.86 8.43 -1.73
N LEU A 223 -2.78 7.13 -1.50
CA LEU A 223 -1.60 6.33 -1.78
C LEU A 223 -1.98 5.21 -2.73
N ILE A 224 -1.34 5.18 -3.90
CA ILE A 224 -1.51 4.11 -4.88
C ILE A 224 -0.18 3.40 -5.05
N ARG A 225 -0.16 2.09 -4.81
CA ARG A 225 0.99 1.24 -5.09
C ARG A 225 0.67 0.35 -6.30
N LEU A 226 1.48 0.52 -7.34
CA LEU A 226 1.42 -0.29 -8.55
C LEU A 226 2.17 -1.58 -8.30
N VAL A 227 1.50 -2.71 -8.53
CA VAL A 227 2.11 -4.04 -8.48
C VAL A 227 2.14 -4.60 -9.90
N THR A 228 3.26 -5.18 -10.30
CA THR A 228 3.40 -5.96 -11.53
C THR A 228 3.47 -7.44 -11.18
N SER A 229 2.58 -8.26 -11.75
CA SER A 229 2.61 -9.73 -11.67
C SER A 229 2.38 -10.30 -13.08
N PRO A 230 3.09 -11.36 -13.51
CA PRO A 230 4.11 -12.12 -12.77
C PRO A 230 5.40 -11.32 -12.56
N GLU A 231 6.21 -11.75 -11.59
CA GLU A 231 7.49 -11.09 -11.28
C GLU A 231 8.51 -11.11 -12.43
N SER A 232 8.23 -11.77 -13.55
CA SER A 232 9.13 -11.84 -14.70
C SER A 232 9.02 -10.66 -15.67
N GLU A 233 7.97 -9.83 -15.58
CA GLU A 233 7.73 -8.70 -16.50
C GLU A 233 7.54 -7.38 -15.72
N GLN A 234 8.55 -6.94 -14.95
CA GLN A 234 8.40 -5.83 -13.98
C GLN A 234 8.96 -4.49 -14.51
N ARG A 235 8.11 -3.71 -15.17
CA ARG A 235 8.36 -2.29 -15.49
C ARG A 235 7.49 -1.40 -14.58
N ALA A 236 7.65 -0.07 -14.68
CA ALA A 236 7.00 0.98 -13.87
C ALA A 236 5.46 1.10 -14.00
N HIS A 237 4.77 -0.01 -14.13
CA HIS A 237 3.44 -0.04 -14.66
C HIS A 237 2.53 -1.06 -13.98
N THR A 238 1.28 -1.08 -14.42
CA THR A 238 0.26 -2.07 -14.07
C THR A 238 -0.47 -2.40 -15.36
N THR A 239 -1.13 -3.54 -15.45
CA THR A 239 -1.91 -3.87 -16.64
C THR A 239 -3.22 -3.08 -16.63
N LEU A 240 -3.59 -2.53 -17.79
CA LEU A 240 -4.90 -1.94 -17.97
C LEU A 240 -5.95 -3.05 -17.98
N CYS A 241 -7.05 -2.86 -17.27
CA CYS A 241 -8.10 -3.87 -17.21
C CYS A 241 -8.72 -4.09 -18.61
N TYR A 242 -9.04 -5.35 -18.93
CA TYR A 242 -9.69 -5.79 -20.18
C TYR A 242 -8.90 -5.59 -21.48
N THR A 243 -7.73 -4.94 -21.44
CA THR A 243 -6.93 -4.67 -22.64
C THR A 243 -5.78 -5.66 -22.86
N GLY A 244 -5.70 -6.71 -22.03
CA GLY A 244 -4.66 -7.74 -22.08
C GLY A 244 -3.27 -7.16 -21.80
N ASP A 245 -2.61 -6.69 -22.86
CA ASP A 245 -1.19 -6.34 -22.88
C ASP A 245 -0.94 -4.84 -22.72
N LYS A 246 -1.99 -4.00 -22.72
CA LYS A 246 -1.78 -2.56 -22.53
C LYS A 246 -1.38 -2.26 -21.10
N VAL A 247 -0.45 -1.32 -21.01
CA VAL A 247 0.28 -0.99 -19.82
C VAL A 247 -0.10 0.40 -19.32
N LEU A 248 -0.46 0.53 -18.04
CA LEU A 248 -0.63 1.81 -17.36
C LEU A 248 0.63 2.18 -16.59
N TYR A 249 1.33 3.18 -17.11
CA TYR A 249 2.50 3.80 -16.48
C TYR A 249 2.11 4.64 -15.27
N GLY A 250 2.91 4.56 -14.20
CA GLY A 250 2.68 5.34 -12.98
C GLY A 250 2.73 6.86 -13.21
N ALA A 251 3.61 7.34 -14.09
CA ALA A 251 3.66 8.76 -14.46
C ALA A 251 2.34 9.24 -15.06
N ARG A 252 1.73 8.40 -15.90
CA ARG A 252 0.46 8.72 -16.54
C ARG A 252 -0.71 8.78 -15.56
N LEU A 253 -0.78 7.84 -14.63
CA LEU A 253 -1.78 7.86 -13.57
C LEU A 253 -1.61 9.12 -12.69
N ALA A 254 -0.36 9.50 -12.41
CA ALA A 254 -0.04 10.70 -11.64
C ALA A 254 -0.47 11.98 -12.38
N ASP A 255 -0.19 12.10 -13.68
CA ASP A 255 -0.62 13.22 -14.50
C ASP A 255 -2.15 13.33 -14.57
N THR A 256 -2.86 12.20 -14.69
CA THR A 256 -4.32 12.20 -14.74
C THR A 256 -4.90 12.70 -13.42
N LEU A 257 -4.38 12.23 -12.29
CA LEU A 257 -4.83 12.65 -10.95
C LEU A 257 -4.49 14.12 -10.67
N GLN A 258 -3.34 14.60 -11.13
CA GLN A 258 -3.01 16.01 -11.02
C GLN A 258 -3.91 16.89 -11.90
N GLY A 259 -4.26 16.45 -13.11
CA GLY A 259 -5.22 17.13 -13.97
C GLY A 259 -6.57 17.31 -13.25
N LEU A 260 -7.07 16.25 -12.64
CA LEU A 260 -8.28 16.28 -11.82
C LEU A 260 -8.14 17.20 -10.60
N TYR A 261 -7.01 17.17 -9.91
CA TYR A 261 -6.74 18.09 -8.80
C TYR A 261 -6.77 19.56 -9.26
N THR A 262 -6.17 19.86 -10.42
CA THR A 262 -6.07 21.22 -10.97
C THR A 262 -7.45 21.80 -11.31
N ILE A 263 -8.38 20.97 -11.79
CA ILE A 263 -9.76 21.40 -12.07
C ILE A 263 -10.67 21.38 -10.82
N GLY A 264 -10.12 21.14 -9.63
CA GLY A 264 -10.86 21.19 -8.38
C GLY A 264 -11.65 19.93 -8.04
N ALA A 265 -11.38 18.79 -8.67
CA ALA A 265 -12.06 17.52 -8.36
C ALA A 265 -11.70 16.99 -6.96
N PHE A 266 -10.50 17.32 -6.46
CA PHE A 266 -10.00 16.91 -5.13
C PHE A 266 -9.58 18.12 -4.29
N PRO A 267 -10.52 19.00 -3.88
CA PRO A 267 -10.19 20.29 -3.27
C PRO A 267 -9.52 20.17 -1.90
N LEU A 268 -9.65 19.01 -1.23
CA LEU A 268 -9.11 18.76 0.11
C LEU A 268 -7.84 17.88 0.10
N LEU A 269 -7.32 17.50 -1.08
CA LEU A 269 -6.17 16.62 -1.19
C LEU A 269 -4.92 17.32 -0.65
N ARG A 270 -4.32 16.71 0.39
CA ARG A 270 -3.14 17.24 1.09
C ARG A 270 -1.88 16.53 0.69
N GLN A 271 -1.95 15.20 0.58
CA GLN A 271 -0.80 14.37 0.25
C GLN A 271 -1.23 13.25 -0.69
N PHE A 272 -0.33 12.96 -1.62
CA PHE A 272 -0.55 12.03 -2.70
C PHE A 272 0.76 11.35 -3.09
N ALA A 273 0.71 10.04 -3.31
CA ALA A 273 1.80 9.34 -3.96
C ALA A 273 1.32 8.17 -4.84
N ILE A 274 2.02 8.00 -5.97
CA ILE A 274 2.03 6.76 -6.73
C ILE A 274 3.41 6.12 -6.62
N ILE A 275 3.45 4.94 -6.02
CA ILE A 275 4.66 4.14 -5.86
C ILE A 275 4.63 3.02 -6.89
N GLY A 276 5.67 2.92 -7.70
CA GLY A 276 5.85 1.83 -8.65
C GLY A 276 7.29 1.34 -8.65
N LYS A 277 7.47 0.04 -8.81
CA LYS A 277 8.79 -0.58 -9.00
C LYS A 277 9.15 -0.56 -10.49
N VAL A 278 10.42 -0.35 -10.80
CA VAL A 278 10.97 -0.39 -12.17
C VAL A 278 12.22 -1.24 -12.12
N ASP A 279 12.30 -2.29 -12.93
CA ASP A 279 13.52 -3.07 -12.99
C ASP A 279 14.64 -2.38 -13.78
N ALA A 280 15.87 -2.76 -13.46
CA ALA A 280 17.04 -2.37 -14.22
C ALA A 280 16.87 -2.82 -15.68
N THR A 281 17.11 -1.91 -16.62
CA THR A 281 17.32 -2.30 -18.02
C THR A 281 18.64 -3.07 -18.13
N THR A 282 18.67 -4.19 -18.82
CA THR A 282 19.90 -4.98 -19.01
C THR A 282 21.01 -4.11 -19.59
N SER A 283 22.14 -4.07 -18.90
CA SER A 283 23.35 -3.35 -19.33
C SER A 283 24.52 -4.32 -19.31
N PRO A 284 25.41 -4.33 -20.33
CA PRO A 284 26.59 -5.19 -20.34
C PRO A 284 27.45 -5.06 -19.09
N GLN A 285 27.53 -3.86 -18.52
CA GLN A 285 28.32 -3.55 -17.32
C GLN A 285 27.60 -3.87 -16.01
N HIS A 286 26.30 -4.16 -16.08
CA HIS A 286 25.39 -4.25 -14.92
C HIS A 286 25.46 -3.00 -14.03
N ASP A 287 25.51 -1.83 -14.66
CA ASP A 287 25.61 -0.53 -14.00
C ASP A 287 24.24 0.10 -13.73
N THR A 288 23.17 -0.44 -14.30
CA THR A 288 21.77 -0.05 -14.10
C THR A 288 21.16 -0.75 -12.89
N TRP A 289 20.31 -0.04 -12.16
CA TRP A 289 19.68 -0.53 -10.94
C TRP A 289 18.17 -0.57 -11.07
N SER A 290 17.56 -1.58 -10.44
CA SER A 290 16.13 -1.56 -10.19
C SER A 290 15.84 -0.44 -9.19
N VAL A 291 14.70 0.22 -9.36
CA VAL A 291 14.33 1.39 -8.56
C VAL A 291 12.87 1.32 -8.10
N PHE A 292 12.59 1.94 -6.97
CA PHE A 292 11.25 2.41 -6.65
C PHE A 292 11.13 3.86 -7.12
N LYS A 293 10.04 4.16 -7.82
CA LYS A 293 9.68 5.51 -8.22
C LYS A 293 8.45 5.96 -7.46
N ILE A 294 8.58 7.06 -6.74
CA ILE A 294 7.54 7.67 -5.93
C ILE A 294 7.17 9.00 -6.57
N ARG A 295 5.97 9.06 -7.16
CA ARG A 295 5.46 10.24 -7.86
C ARG A 295 4.50 10.97 -6.96
N SER A 296 4.80 12.22 -6.66
CA SER A 296 3.99 13.06 -5.80
C SER A 296 3.84 14.44 -6.43
N PHE A 297 2.79 15.15 -6.05
CA PHE A 297 2.61 16.52 -6.48
C PHE A 297 1.99 17.38 -5.38
N THR A 298 2.27 18.67 -5.48
CA THR A 298 1.55 19.75 -4.83
C THR A 298 0.87 20.59 -5.91
N ARG A 299 0.22 21.68 -5.52
CA ARG A 299 -0.38 22.62 -6.47
C ARG A 299 0.64 23.23 -7.43
N THR A 300 1.90 23.36 -7.02
CA THR A 300 2.93 24.08 -7.77
C THR A 300 4.05 23.19 -8.27
N LYS A 301 4.21 21.99 -7.70
CA LYS A 301 5.36 21.13 -7.99
C LYS A 301 4.92 19.70 -8.30
N LYS A 302 5.52 19.11 -9.32
CA LYS A 302 5.49 17.67 -9.61
C LYS A 302 6.87 17.11 -9.31
N THR A 303 6.94 15.98 -8.64
CA THR A 303 8.23 15.35 -8.34
C THR A 303 8.16 13.84 -8.52
N THR A 304 9.29 13.27 -8.95
CA THR A 304 9.55 11.84 -8.88
C THR A 304 10.79 11.60 -8.05
N TRP A 305 10.65 10.85 -6.96
CA TRP A 305 11.79 10.37 -6.18
C TRP A 305 12.11 8.94 -6.60
N THR A 306 13.33 8.72 -7.07
CA THR A 306 13.83 7.45 -7.58
C THR A 306 14.82 6.87 -6.59
N LEU A 307 14.43 5.77 -5.93
CA LEU A 307 15.19 5.10 -4.90
C LEU A 307 15.76 3.77 -5.45
N PRO A 308 17.08 3.61 -5.54
CA PRO A 308 17.66 2.33 -5.93
C PRO A 308 17.31 1.25 -4.91
N TRP A 309 17.01 0.06 -5.42
CA TRP A 309 16.80 -1.11 -4.59
C TRP A 309 17.41 -2.34 -5.25
N CYS A 310 17.77 -3.34 -4.44
CA CYS A 310 18.20 -4.63 -4.94
C CYS A 310 17.85 -5.75 -3.96
N ALA A 311 17.56 -6.92 -4.49
CA ALA A 311 17.54 -8.14 -3.70
C ALA A 311 18.99 -8.52 -3.36
N ARG A 312 19.23 -8.92 -2.11
CA ARG A 312 20.47 -9.63 -1.77
C ARG A 312 20.35 -11.03 -2.38
N GLY A 313 21.02 -11.25 -3.52
CA GLY A 313 21.04 -12.56 -4.17
C GLY A 313 21.41 -13.69 -3.19
N GLY A 314 20.82 -14.87 -3.37
CA GLY A 314 20.96 -16.02 -2.47
C GLY A 314 19.65 -16.42 -1.78
N SER A 315 19.75 -17.23 -0.71
CA SER A 315 18.59 -17.75 0.04
C SER A 315 17.97 -16.77 1.05
N SER A 316 18.53 -15.56 1.18
CA SER A 316 18.05 -14.57 2.16
C SER A 316 16.97 -13.67 1.56
N SER A 317 15.84 -13.53 2.26
CA SER A 317 14.74 -12.59 1.96
C SER A 317 15.05 -11.13 2.26
N LEU A 318 16.34 -10.73 2.19
CA LEU A 318 16.80 -9.39 2.54
C LEU A 318 16.92 -8.52 1.30
N TYR A 319 16.37 -7.32 1.37
CA TYR A 319 16.37 -6.34 0.28
C TYR A 319 17.01 -5.05 0.76
N MET A 320 17.84 -4.46 -0.09
CA MET A 320 18.40 -3.13 0.11
C MET A 320 17.50 -2.10 -0.56
N VAL A 321 17.26 -0.97 0.10
CA VAL A 321 16.82 0.28 -0.52
C VAL A 321 17.79 1.38 -0.09
N ARG A 322 18.14 2.28 -1.01
CA ARG A 322 19.06 3.38 -0.71
C ARG A 322 18.35 4.72 -0.85
N ASP A 323 18.50 5.57 0.16
CA ASP A 323 18.04 6.95 0.16
C ASP A 323 19.23 7.91 0.38
N ASP A 324 18.95 9.18 0.72
CA ASP A 324 19.98 10.19 0.91
C ASP A 324 20.81 9.92 2.18
N GLU A 325 20.21 9.29 3.19
CA GLU A 325 20.83 9.00 4.47
C GLU A 325 21.74 7.75 4.39
N GLY A 326 21.36 6.74 3.61
CA GLY A 326 22.21 5.56 3.46
C GLY A 326 21.56 4.35 2.80
N ASP A 327 22.15 3.20 3.11
CA ASP A 327 21.72 1.88 2.68
C ASP A 327 20.91 1.22 3.80
N TRP A 328 19.65 0.94 3.53
CA TRP A 328 18.69 0.38 4.47
C TRP A 328 18.24 -1.01 4.02
N PHE A 329 18.03 -1.89 4.99
CA PHE A 329 17.73 -3.29 4.74
C PHE A 329 16.50 -3.77 5.50
N GLY A 330 15.73 -4.64 4.86
CA GLY A 330 14.61 -5.34 5.48
C GLY A 330 14.09 -6.45 4.59
N SER A 331 13.07 -7.15 5.05
CA SER A 331 12.25 -7.98 4.18
C SER A 331 11.56 -7.13 3.10
N TYR A 332 11.13 -7.74 2.00
CA TYR A 332 10.40 -7.00 0.96
C TYR A 332 9.19 -6.26 1.53
N GLY A 333 8.41 -6.91 2.40
CA GLY A 333 7.26 -6.31 3.06
C GLY A 333 7.63 -5.10 3.95
N GLU A 334 8.79 -5.11 4.61
CA GLU A 334 9.29 -3.98 5.39
C GLU A 334 9.72 -2.81 4.49
N ILE A 335 10.48 -3.08 3.43
CA ILE A 335 10.89 -2.06 2.44
C ILE A 335 9.66 -1.40 1.82
N VAL A 336 8.68 -2.20 1.43
CA VAL A 336 7.41 -1.74 0.88
C VAL A 336 6.68 -0.81 1.84
N LYS A 337 6.56 -1.19 3.11
CA LYS A 337 5.91 -0.37 4.14
C LYS A 337 6.69 0.91 4.38
N ALA A 338 8.02 0.84 4.37
CA ALA A 338 8.89 1.99 4.52
C ALA A 338 8.72 3.03 3.39
N LEU A 339 8.53 2.56 2.15
CA LEU A 339 8.32 3.42 0.97
C LEU A 339 7.04 4.26 1.05
N GLU A 340 6.05 3.82 1.83
CA GLU A 340 4.81 4.58 2.06
C GLU A 340 5.05 5.86 2.87
N GLY A 341 6.18 5.92 3.60
CA GLY A 341 6.66 7.09 4.30
C GLY A 341 5.57 7.77 5.14
N PRO A 342 5.25 9.06 4.89
CA PRO A 342 4.25 9.79 5.66
C PRO A 342 2.81 9.30 5.46
N LEU A 343 2.56 8.49 4.42
CA LEU A 343 1.25 7.90 4.13
C LEU A 343 1.12 6.44 4.58
N ALA A 344 2.08 5.93 5.35
CA ALA A 344 2.01 4.58 5.91
C ALA A 344 0.69 4.35 6.67
N TRP A 345 0.06 3.21 6.41
CA TRP A 345 -1.20 2.87 7.05
C TRP A 345 -1.01 2.48 8.51
N ALA A 346 -1.67 3.19 9.42
CA ALA A 346 -1.54 3.00 10.85
C ALA A 346 -2.89 2.57 11.47
N GLY A 347 -3.23 1.29 11.33
CA GLY A 347 -4.42 0.63 11.90
C GLY A 347 -5.74 1.28 11.48
N SER A 348 -6.06 2.41 12.12
CA SER A 348 -7.27 3.20 11.96
C SER A 348 -7.31 4.11 10.71
N GLY A 349 -6.33 4.03 9.82
CA GLY A 349 -6.24 4.87 8.63
C GLY A 349 -4.83 5.38 8.35
N ILE A 350 -4.73 6.29 7.38
CA ILE A 350 -3.51 7.07 7.16
C ILE A 350 -3.44 8.13 8.27
N LYS A 351 -2.54 7.93 9.23
CA LYS A 351 -2.21 8.94 10.24
C LYS A 351 -0.99 9.70 9.75
N PRO A 352 -1.13 10.89 9.13
CA PRO A 352 0.04 11.66 8.77
C PRO A 352 0.88 11.88 10.02
N GLN A 353 2.18 11.62 9.93
CA GLN A 353 3.10 12.01 10.98
C GLN A 353 3.19 13.55 10.97
N ILE A 354 2.29 14.20 11.72
CA ILE A 354 2.22 15.66 11.84
C ILE A 354 3.39 16.09 12.71
N LYS A 355 4.58 16.20 12.12
CA LYS A 355 5.55 17.20 12.55
C LYS A 355 5.50 18.31 11.50
N ARG A 356 4.81 19.40 11.84
CA ARG A 356 4.76 20.67 11.10
C ARG A 356 6.16 21.31 11.04
N GLN A 357 7.14 20.65 10.42
CA GLN A 357 8.41 21.27 10.11
C GLN A 357 8.36 21.67 8.64
N ASN A 358 8.09 22.96 8.42
CA ASN A 358 8.24 23.78 7.21
C ASN A 358 7.83 23.20 5.85
N ASN A 359 7.19 24.07 5.04
CA ASN A 359 6.52 23.87 3.74
C ASN A 359 7.15 22.95 2.66
N ASP A 360 8.34 22.38 2.86
CA ASP A 360 8.91 21.40 1.95
C ASP A 360 8.47 19.99 2.33
N TYR A 361 7.35 19.57 1.74
CA TYR A 361 6.86 18.19 1.77
C TYR A 361 7.81 17.29 0.97
N ILE A 362 9.00 17.04 1.52
CA ILE A 362 9.94 16.06 1.00
C ILE A 362 9.44 14.69 1.43
N TRP A 363 9.16 13.82 0.46
CA TRP A 363 8.85 12.42 0.74
C TRP A 363 10.08 11.78 1.40
N LYS A 364 9.89 11.06 2.49
CA LYS A 364 10.96 10.38 3.23
C LYS A 364 10.61 8.92 3.46
N LEU A 365 11.62 8.07 3.40
CA LEU A 365 11.51 6.65 3.70
C LEU A 365 11.36 6.47 5.23
N ASP A 366 10.48 5.55 5.66
CA ASP A 366 10.35 5.23 7.09
C ASP A 366 11.37 4.15 7.50
N HIS A 367 12.40 4.57 8.24
CA HIS A 367 13.50 3.70 8.67
C HIS A 367 13.18 2.87 9.92
N SER A 368 12.02 3.04 10.56
CA SER A 368 11.73 2.47 11.89
C SER A 368 11.83 0.94 11.99
N LYS A 369 11.68 0.23 10.86
CA LYS A 369 11.78 -1.23 10.76
C LYS A 369 12.92 -1.69 9.85
N LEU A 370 13.80 -0.79 9.42
CA LEU A 370 14.91 -1.11 8.55
C LEU A 370 16.21 -1.15 9.35
N SER A 371 17.10 -2.04 8.96
CA SER A 371 18.45 -2.16 9.53
C SER A 371 19.46 -1.37 8.69
N LEU A 372 20.45 -0.80 9.35
CA LEU A 372 21.55 -0.09 8.67
C LEU A 372 22.49 -1.07 7.98
N ARG A 373 23.15 -0.62 6.90
CA ARG A 373 24.24 -1.37 6.24
C ARG A 373 25.28 -1.91 7.20
N THR A 374 25.74 -1.14 8.18
CA THR A 374 26.77 -1.56 9.15
C THR A 374 26.31 -2.73 10.01
N GLU A 375 25.06 -2.72 10.46
CA GLU A 375 24.45 -3.80 11.23
C GLU A 375 24.30 -5.07 10.39
N VAL A 376 23.85 -4.91 9.14
CA VAL A 376 23.65 -6.03 8.22
C VAL A 376 24.98 -6.66 7.79
N ILE A 377 26.02 -5.87 7.53
CA ILE A 377 27.37 -6.38 7.29
C ILE A 377 27.86 -7.18 8.50
N LYS A 378 27.72 -6.62 9.71
CA LYS A 378 28.17 -7.27 10.94
C LYS A 378 27.42 -8.58 11.21
N ASN A 379 26.11 -8.59 11.03
CA ASN A 379 25.26 -9.72 11.41
C ASN A 379 25.20 -10.82 10.34
N PHE A 380 25.36 -10.47 9.07
CA PHE A 380 25.13 -11.40 7.96
C PHE A 380 26.25 -11.48 6.93
N GLY A 381 27.35 -10.74 7.10
CA GLY A 381 28.49 -10.74 6.18
C GLY A 381 28.14 -10.28 4.77
N VAL A 382 27.15 -9.39 4.62
CA VAL A 382 26.69 -8.93 3.30
C VAL A 382 27.76 -8.08 2.64
N SER A 383 27.98 -8.27 1.35
CA SER A 383 28.83 -7.40 0.54
C SER A 383 28.20 -7.23 -0.85
N PHE A 384 28.14 -5.99 -1.33
CA PHE A 384 27.76 -5.70 -2.71
C PHE A 384 28.98 -5.28 -3.53
N ARG A 385 28.96 -5.57 -4.83
CA ARG A 385 29.97 -5.07 -5.78
C ARG A 385 30.02 -3.54 -5.77
N LEU A 386 28.85 -2.89 -5.71
CA LEU A 386 28.71 -1.45 -5.54
C LEU A 386 29.57 -0.91 -4.39
N TRP A 387 29.50 -1.55 -3.23
CA TRP A 387 30.19 -1.09 -2.03
C TRP A 387 31.71 -1.15 -2.15
N LYS A 388 32.23 -2.18 -2.82
CA LYS A 388 33.67 -2.29 -3.10
C LYS A 388 34.13 -1.20 -4.06
N HIS A 389 33.35 -0.94 -5.11
CA HIS A 389 33.65 0.16 -6.03
C HIS A 389 33.60 1.53 -5.32
N GLU A 390 32.61 1.74 -4.43
CA GLU A 390 32.50 2.98 -3.65
C GLU A 390 33.69 3.18 -2.71
N GLU A 391 34.15 2.11 -2.08
CA GLU A 391 35.35 2.12 -1.22
C GLU A 391 36.61 2.44 -2.03
N GLN A 392 36.79 1.81 -3.20
CA GLN A 392 37.92 2.06 -4.09
C GLN A 392 37.91 3.49 -4.66
N ALA A 393 36.75 3.97 -5.08
CA ALA A 393 36.58 5.31 -5.63
C ALA A 393 36.57 6.42 -4.57
N GLY A 394 36.40 6.06 -3.29
CA GLY A 394 36.28 7.03 -2.19
C GLY A 394 35.01 7.89 -2.26
N THR A 395 33.99 7.47 -3.00
CA THR A 395 32.74 8.24 -3.20
C THR A 395 31.54 7.33 -3.45
N LYS A 396 30.32 7.84 -3.18
CA LYS A 396 29.07 7.14 -3.52
C LYS A 396 28.88 7.14 -5.03
N LEU A 397 28.73 5.95 -5.61
CA LEU A 397 28.57 5.76 -7.05
C LEU A 397 27.11 5.63 -7.47
N LEU A 398 26.21 5.47 -6.51
CA LEU A 398 24.78 5.36 -6.76
C LEU A 398 24.06 6.23 -5.74
N GLN A 399 23.29 7.20 -6.21
CA GLN A 399 22.51 8.09 -5.36
C GLN A 399 21.04 8.01 -5.75
N PRO A 400 20.12 8.17 -4.80
CA PRO A 400 18.73 8.41 -5.17
C PRO A 400 18.63 9.70 -6.00
N ARG A 401 17.59 9.78 -6.83
CA ARG A 401 17.38 10.94 -7.71
C ARG A 401 16.01 11.55 -7.44
N LEU A 402 15.97 12.84 -7.12
CA LEU A 402 14.75 13.64 -7.13
C LEU A 402 14.70 14.44 -8.44
N SER A 403 13.71 14.17 -9.28
CA SER A 403 13.49 14.89 -10.54
C SER A 403 12.18 15.66 -10.52
N ASP A 404 12.16 16.83 -11.16
CA ASP A 404 10.93 17.55 -11.43
C ASP A 404 10.10 16.81 -12.49
N GLY A 405 8.77 16.85 -12.35
CA GLY A 405 7.86 16.12 -13.22
C GLY A 405 7.61 14.67 -12.80
N PHE A 406 6.85 13.95 -13.63
CA PHE A 406 6.62 12.52 -13.48
C PHE A 406 7.46 11.76 -14.51
N ASP A 407 8.40 10.95 -14.04
CA ASP A 407 9.35 10.20 -14.87
C ASP A 407 9.21 8.69 -14.63
N ASP A 408 8.99 7.91 -15.69
CA ASP A 408 8.98 6.44 -15.63
C ASP A 408 10.15 5.82 -16.36
N THR A 409 10.71 6.51 -17.35
CA THR A 409 11.59 5.93 -18.35
C THR A 409 13.05 6.06 -18.01
N THR A 410 13.44 7.10 -17.27
CA THR A 410 14.85 7.38 -17.05
C THR A 410 15.46 6.33 -16.11
N PRO A 411 16.40 5.49 -16.59
CA PRO A 411 17.06 4.51 -15.74
C PRO A 411 17.89 5.20 -14.66
N LEU A 412 18.21 4.46 -13.61
CA LEU A 412 19.20 4.87 -12.62
C LEU A 412 20.45 4.02 -12.81
N ALA A 413 21.55 4.66 -13.18
CA ALA A 413 22.83 4.04 -13.43
C ALA A 413 23.87 4.52 -12.41
N GLN A 414 24.90 3.70 -12.19
CA GLN A 414 26.06 4.08 -11.39
C GLN A 414 26.81 5.23 -12.06
N SER A 415 27.10 6.29 -11.32
CA SER A 415 27.99 7.36 -11.76
C SER A 415 29.43 6.90 -11.64
N VAL A 416 30.17 6.90 -12.75
CA VAL A 416 31.61 6.63 -12.75
C VAL A 416 32.36 7.95 -12.50
N PRO A 417 33.31 8.02 -11.54
CA PRO A 417 34.06 9.24 -11.28
C PRO A 417 34.85 9.70 -12.51
N ALA A 418 35.17 10.99 -12.57
CA ALA A 418 35.99 11.53 -13.66
C ALA A 418 37.34 10.81 -13.74
N GLY A 419 37.72 10.39 -14.95
CA GLY A 419 38.94 9.63 -15.22
C GLY A 419 38.83 8.12 -15.00
N TRP A 420 37.81 7.64 -14.28
CA TRP A 420 37.57 6.21 -14.12
C TRP A 420 36.81 5.65 -15.32
N GLY A 421 36.94 4.35 -15.57
CA GLY A 421 36.25 3.66 -16.64
C GLY A 421 35.82 2.24 -16.26
N TRP A 422 34.80 1.74 -16.95
CA TRP A 422 34.46 0.32 -16.90
C TRP A 422 35.51 -0.49 -17.65
N VAL A 423 36.18 -1.41 -16.95
CA VAL A 423 37.18 -2.31 -17.53
C VAL A 423 36.71 -3.77 -17.39
N PRO A 424 36.91 -4.61 -18.42
CA PRO A 424 36.52 -6.00 -18.35
C PRO A 424 37.48 -6.76 -17.41
N GLU A 425 37.00 -7.16 -16.24
CA GLU A 425 37.84 -7.82 -15.24
C GLU A 425 37.03 -8.77 -14.33
N GLY A 426 37.65 -9.90 -14.00
CA GLY A 426 37.26 -10.76 -12.89
C GLY A 426 35.97 -11.57 -13.09
N PRO A 427 35.48 -12.21 -12.01
CA PRO A 427 34.32 -13.11 -12.05
C PRO A 427 32.99 -12.40 -12.34
N TRP A 428 32.99 -11.06 -12.36
CA TRP A 428 31.80 -10.22 -12.57
C TRP A 428 31.76 -9.60 -13.97
N ASN A 429 32.67 -10.00 -14.86
CA ASN A 429 32.90 -9.50 -16.22
C ASN A 429 33.34 -8.03 -16.33
N TRP A 430 32.96 -7.15 -15.40
CA TRP A 430 33.30 -5.73 -15.42
C TRP A 430 33.61 -5.19 -14.01
N THR A 431 34.58 -4.29 -13.90
CA THR A 431 34.84 -3.46 -12.71
C THR A 431 35.05 -2.01 -13.13
N ILE A 432 35.09 -1.07 -12.17
CA ILE A 432 35.61 0.27 -12.45
C ILE A 432 37.06 0.37 -12.01
N ALA A 433 37.88 1.06 -12.78
CA ALA A 433 39.27 1.32 -12.46
C ALA A 433 39.67 2.76 -12.87
N PRO A 434 40.65 3.38 -12.18
CA PRO A 434 41.30 4.59 -12.67
C PRO A 434 42.01 4.31 -14.01
N PRO A 435 42.39 5.35 -14.78
CA PRO A 435 43.10 5.15 -16.03
C PRO A 435 44.47 4.54 -15.73
N SER A 436 44.83 3.49 -16.47
CA SER A 436 46.10 2.76 -16.39
C SER A 436 47.29 3.58 -16.84
#